data_AF-A0A3A6QQ62-F1
#
_entry.id   AF-A0A3A6QQ62-F1
#
_cell.length_a   1.000
_cell.length_b   1.000
_cell.length_c   1.000
_cell.angle_alpha   90.00
_cell.angle_beta   90.00
_cell.angle_gamma   90.00
#
_symmetry.space_group_name_H-M   'P 1'
#
loop_
_entity.id
_entity.type
_entity.pdbx_description
1 polymer ?
#
loop_
_entity_poly.entity_id
_entity_poly.type
_entity_poly.pdbx_seq_one_letter_code
_entity_poly.pdbx_strand_id
1 'polypeptide(L)'
;MEMIEPDAPLEVVPTANSRPLTVISAIANAVDSGRAPLLVVDKHDRSAVDALLSEPFALADRRDGFRRFYTIEHRIQLADDSFGCIATDEHLWWTESSSRQENSPQLHLMAGDRPVVVLNTVEDLACPAPSPTTFPNRYARGEDGRFVLYDRTGAIGTYAGVSAMRSDGIKPVPAPLVPEDHLDPQSRLLQATLLATVDGETVQYTTTAHS
;
A
#
# COMPACT_ATOMS: atom_id res chain seq x y z
N MET A 1 3.71 -23.65 -21.27
CA MET A 1 2.96 -23.00 -20.19
C MET A 1 2.57 -24.10 -19.24
N GLU A 2 3.41 -24.34 -18.25
CA GLU A 2 3.19 -25.39 -17.26
C GLU A 2 2.12 -24.88 -16.31
N MET A 3 0.96 -25.54 -16.28
CA MET A 3 -0.03 -25.24 -15.26
C MET A 3 0.61 -25.61 -13.93
N ILE A 4 0.83 -24.64 -13.06
CA ILE A 4 0.96 -24.94 -11.64
C ILE A 4 -0.42 -25.49 -11.28
N GLU A 5 -0.57 -26.81 -11.25
CA GLU A 5 -1.70 -27.44 -10.59
C GLU A 5 -1.38 -27.37 -9.09
N PRO A 6 -1.92 -26.40 -8.32
CA PRO A 6 -1.88 -26.56 -6.90
C PRO A 6 -2.69 -27.82 -6.59
N ASP A 7 -2.05 -28.84 -6.03
CA ASP A 7 -2.73 -29.99 -5.40
C ASP A 7 -3.53 -29.53 -4.14
N ALA A 8 -3.65 -28.21 -3.94
CA ALA A 8 -4.33 -27.54 -2.86
C ALA A 8 -5.75 -27.13 -3.28
N PRO A 9 -6.74 -27.27 -2.38
CA PRO A 9 -8.10 -26.89 -2.68
C PRO A 9 -8.22 -25.38 -2.91
N LEU A 10 -9.14 -25.00 -3.80
CA LEU A 10 -9.46 -23.60 -4.09
C LEU A 10 -10.24 -22.97 -2.93
N GLU A 11 -9.94 -21.70 -2.64
CA GLU A 11 -10.77 -20.83 -1.80
C GLU A 11 -11.37 -19.72 -2.67
N VAL A 12 -12.70 -19.69 -2.76
CA VAL A 12 -13.41 -18.64 -3.50
C VAL A 12 -13.52 -17.42 -2.59
N VAL A 13 -12.88 -16.31 -2.99
CA VAL A 13 -12.81 -15.10 -2.17
C VAL A 13 -13.44 -13.91 -2.91
N PRO A 14 -14.71 -13.56 -2.62
CA PRO A 14 -15.29 -12.32 -3.10
C PRO A 14 -14.55 -11.13 -2.52
N THR A 15 -13.97 -10.28 -3.37
CA THR A 15 -13.27 -9.08 -2.92
C THR A 15 -14.27 -7.96 -2.71
N ALA A 16 -14.20 -7.28 -1.57
CA ALA A 16 -15.10 -6.15 -1.28
C ALA A 16 -14.85 -4.92 -2.19
N ASN A 17 -13.63 -4.76 -2.70
CA ASN A 17 -13.20 -3.70 -3.60
C ASN A 17 -11.79 -4.00 -4.14
N SER A 18 -11.32 -3.19 -5.09
CA SER A 18 -9.97 -3.26 -5.69
C SER A 18 -8.84 -2.60 -4.87
N ARG A 19 -9.04 -2.26 -3.59
CA ARG A 19 -7.95 -1.64 -2.80
C ARG A 19 -6.80 -2.63 -2.60
N PRO A 20 -5.53 -2.18 -2.76
CA PRO A 20 -4.36 -3.07 -2.67
C PRO A 20 -4.33 -3.93 -1.41
N LEU A 21 -4.50 -3.35 -0.23
CA LEU A 21 -4.49 -4.11 1.03
C LEU A 21 -5.63 -5.14 1.11
N THR A 22 -6.84 -4.78 0.64
CA THR A 22 -7.99 -5.69 0.64
C THR A 22 -7.72 -6.92 -0.22
N VAL A 23 -7.17 -6.73 -1.42
CA VAL A 23 -6.81 -7.82 -2.34
C VAL A 23 -5.69 -8.68 -1.78
N ILE A 24 -4.60 -8.05 -1.30
CA ILE A 24 -3.45 -8.78 -0.77
C ILE A 24 -3.80 -9.55 0.51
N SER A 25 -4.60 -8.98 1.42
CA SER A 25 -5.07 -9.71 2.60
C SER A 25 -5.97 -10.90 2.24
N ALA A 26 -6.81 -10.78 1.21
CA ALA A 26 -7.62 -11.90 0.72
C ALA A 26 -6.74 -13.07 0.23
N ILE A 27 -5.68 -12.76 -0.51
CA ILE A 27 -4.69 -13.75 -0.96
C ILE A 27 -3.96 -14.36 0.23
N ALA A 28 -3.41 -13.54 1.12
CA ALA A 28 -2.66 -13.97 2.30
C ALA A 28 -3.47 -14.96 3.14
N ASN A 29 -4.73 -14.63 3.47
CA ASN A 29 -5.59 -15.48 4.29
C ASN A 29 -5.87 -16.85 3.67
N ALA A 30 -6.07 -16.91 2.36
CA ALA A 30 -6.29 -18.18 1.65
C ALA A 30 -5.00 -19.03 1.64
N VAL A 31 -3.86 -18.38 1.38
CA VAL A 31 -2.54 -19.03 1.37
C VAL A 31 -2.16 -19.55 2.75
N ASP A 32 -2.36 -18.76 3.81
CA ASP A 32 -2.14 -19.17 5.20
C ASP A 32 -3.03 -20.34 5.61
N SER A 33 -4.21 -20.47 4.97
CA SER A 33 -5.11 -21.60 5.13
C SER A 33 -4.72 -22.82 4.27
N GLY A 34 -3.60 -22.75 3.54
CA GLY A 34 -3.12 -23.81 2.64
C GLY A 34 -3.98 -23.98 1.39
N ARG A 35 -4.66 -22.92 0.94
CA ARG A 35 -5.59 -22.93 -0.20
C ARG A 35 -5.13 -22.02 -1.32
N ALA A 36 -5.46 -22.38 -2.55
CA ALA A 36 -5.20 -21.54 -3.72
C ALA A 36 -6.34 -20.50 -3.86
N PRO A 37 -6.04 -19.19 -3.85
CA PRO A 37 -7.08 -18.16 -3.90
C PRO A 37 -7.68 -18.02 -5.31
N LEU A 38 -9.02 -18.05 -5.38
CA LEU A 38 -9.81 -17.60 -6.52
C LEU A 38 -10.52 -16.30 -6.15
N LEU A 39 -9.92 -15.16 -6.54
CA LEU A 39 -10.49 -13.85 -6.31
C LEU A 39 -11.69 -13.62 -7.22
N VAL A 40 -12.83 -13.24 -6.65
CA VAL A 40 -14.04 -12.89 -7.40
C VAL A 40 -14.25 -11.38 -7.34
N VAL A 41 -14.17 -10.72 -8.49
CA VAL A 41 -14.22 -9.27 -8.62
C VAL A 41 -15.32 -8.83 -9.58
N ASP A 42 -15.84 -7.63 -9.38
CA ASP A 42 -16.71 -6.98 -10.37
C ASP A 42 -15.88 -6.47 -11.55
N LYS A 43 -16.48 -6.38 -12.75
CA LYS A 43 -15.81 -5.88 -13.96
C LYS A 43 -15.14 -4.51 -13.82
N HIS A 44 -15.67 -3.63 -12.96
CA HIS A 44 -15.10 -2.31 -12.74
C HIS A 44 -13.79 -2.37 -11.95
N ASP A 45 -13.61 -3.40 -11.12
CA ASP A 45 -12.41 -3.63 -10.31
C ASP A 45 -11.35 -4.47 -11.04
N ARG A 46 -11.74 -5.20 -12.10
CA ARG A 46 -10.88 -6.14 -12.83
C ARG A 46 -9.52 -5.55 -13.17
N SER A 47 -9.46 -4.39 -13.84
CA SER A 47 -8.18 -3.83 -14.30
C SER A 47 -7.25 -3.44 -13.16
N ALA A 48 -7.81 -2.99 -12.02
CA ALA A 48 -7.02 -2.62 -10.86
C ALA A 48 -6.47 -3.85 -10.13
N VAL A 49 -7.29 -4.90 -10.01
CA VAL A 49 -6.84 -6.19 -9.44
C VAL A 49 -5.84 -6.88 -10.36
N ASP A 50 -6.08 -6.88 -11.67
CA ASP A 50 -5.14 -7.44 -12.66
C ASP A 50 -3.77 -6.76 -12.61
N ALA A 51 -3.73 -5.43 -12.46
CA ALA A 51 -2.48 -4.68 -12.27
C ALA A 51 -1.75 -5.02 -10.96
N LEU A 52 -2.47 -5.40 -9.89
CA LEU A 52 -1.87 -5.85 -8.62
C LEU A 52 -1.27 -7.24 -8.73
N LEU A 53 -1.89 -8.13 -9.52
CA LEU A 53 -1.46 -9.51 -9.70
C LEU A 53 -0.42 -9.69 -10.82
N SER A 54 -0.30 -8.70 -11.71
CA SER A 54 0.68 -8.68 -12.78
C SER A 54 2.08 -8.40 -12.24
N GLU A 55 3.10 -8.72 -13.04
CA GLU A 55 4.47 -8.36 -12.69
C GLU A 55 4.75 -6.86 -12.80
N PRO A 56 5.47 -6.27 -11.82
CA PRO A 56 5.93 -6.89 -10.57
C PRO A 56 4.79 -7.08 -9.55
N PHE A 57 4.60 -8.32 -9.08
CA PHE A 57 3.48 -8.68 -8.21
C PHE A 57 3.39 -7.80 -6.96
N ALA A 58 2.17 -7.32 -6.65
CA ALA A 58 1.85 -6.45 -5.52
C ALA A 58 2.63 -5.11 -5.47
N LEU A 59 3.33 -4.74 -6.55
CA LEU A 59 4.06 -3.49 -6.68
C LEU A 59 3.46 -2.64 -7.80
N ALA A 60 3.49 -1.32 -7.63
CA ALA A 60 2.95 -0.40 -8.62
C ALA A 60 3.85 -0.28 -9.85
N ASP A 61 5.15 -0.48 -9.67
CA ASP A 61 6.16 -0.51 -10.74
C ASP A 61 7.48 -1.07 -10.19
N ARG A 62 8.41 -1.43 -11.08
CA ARG A 62 9.81 -1.71 -10.75
C ARG A 62 10.69 -1.22 -11.90
N ARG A 63 11.56 -0.24 -11.63
CA ARG A 63 12.47 0.34 -12.63
C ARG A 63 13.88 0.43 -12.09
N ASP A 64 14.85 0.03 -12.91
CA ASP A 64 16.27 0.05 -12.56
C ASP A 64 16.61 -0.66 -11.23
N GLY A 65 15.83 -1.70 -10.89
CA GLY A 65 15.95 -2.45 -9.64
C GLY A 65 15.23 -1.83 -8.43
N PHE A 66 14.65 -0.65 -8.55
CA PHE A 66 13.94 0.03 -7.46
C PHE A 66 12.43 -0.22 -7.53
N ARG A 67 11.83 -0.51 -6.37
CA ARG A 67 10.39 -0.77 -6.24
C ARG A 67 9.61 0.53 -6.13
N ARG A 68 8.47 0.61 -6.82
CA ARG A 68 7.41 1.58 -6.55
C ARG A 68 6.26 0.87 -5.85
N PHE A 69 5.80 1.40 -4.73
CA PHE A 69 4.78 0.76 -3.91
C PHE A 69 3.40 1.32 -4.20
N TYR A 70 2.38 0.46 -4.15
CA TYR A 70 1.02 0.93 -3.96
C TYR A 70 0.88 1.60 -2.60
N THR A 71 -0.10 2.50 -2.45
CA THR A 71 -0.43 3.10 -1.15
C THR A 71 -1.65 2.42 -0.56
N ILE A 72 -1.69 2.32 0.77
CA ILE A 72 -2.81 1.76 1.52
C ILE A 72 -3.48 2.82 2.38
N GLU A 73 -4.70 2.52 2.81
CA GLU A 73 -5.53 3.40 3.61
C GLU A 73 -4.98 3.68 5.01
N HIS A 74 -4.01 2.91 5.49
CA HIS A 74 -3.30 3.17 6.73
C HIS A 74 -2.55 4.51 6.69
N ARG A 75 -2.33 5.07 7.87
CA ARG A 75 -1.56 6.32 8.06
C ARG A 75 -0.31 5.99 8.85
N ILE A 76 0.77 6.70 8.55
CA ILE A 76 2.01 6.56 9.31
C ILE A 76 1.82 7.20 10.68
N GLN A 77 1.69 6.37 11.71
CA GLN A 77 1.72 6.79 13.11
C GLN A 77 3.17 7.05 13.51
N LEU A 78 3.40 8.11 14.28
CA LEU A 78 4.70 8.54 14.78
C LEU A 78 4.86 8.08 16.23
N ALA A 79 6.10 8.15 16.74
CA ALA A 79 6.42 7.73 18.10
C ALA A 79 5.69 8.52 19.21
N ASP A 80 5.09 9.68 18.90
CA ASP A 80 4.28 10.49 19.82
C ASP A 80 2.76 10.30 19.63
N ASP A 81 2.35 9.20 18.99
CA ASP A 81 0.95 8.87 18.66
C ASP A 81 0.25 9.84 17.69
N SER A 82 0.96 10.84 17.17
CA SER A 82 0.50 11.65 16.06
C SER A 82 0.68 10.92 14.73
N PHE A 83 0.22 11.52 13.64
CA PHE A 83 0.30 10.96 12.30
C PHE A 83 1.01 11.92 11.35
N GLY A 84 1.88 11.38 10.48
CA GLY A 84 2.57 12.17 9.46
C GLY A 84 1.63 12.78 8.41
N CYS A 85 1.89 14.02 8.00
CA CYS A 85 1.20 14.67 6.88
C CYS A 85 2.14 15.59 6.09
N ILE A 86 1.75 15.90 4.85
CA ILE A 86 2.48 16.80 3.94
C ILE A 86 1.52 17.90 3.47
N ALA A 87 1.95 19.15 3.55
CA ALA A 87 1.27 20.27 2.91
C ALA A 87 1.61 20.31 1.41
N THR A 88 0.74 19.75 0.56
CA THR A 88 0.90 19.70 -0.89
C THR A 88 -0.41 19.35 -1.60
N ASP A 89 -0.60 19.92 -2.79
CA ASP A 89 -1.67 19.52 -3.72
C ASP A 89 -1.28 18.33 -4.61
N GLU A 90 -0.02 17.93 -4.61
CA GLU A 90 0.52 16.85 -5.43
C GLU A 90 0.14 15.45 -4.92
N HIS A 91 0.10 14.47 -5.81
CA HIS A 91 -0.13 13.08 -5.43
C HIS A 91 1.06 12.51 -4.63
N LEU A 92 0.76 11.85 -3.52
CA LEU A 92 1.77 11.20 -2.67
C LEU A 92 1.97 9.74 -3.08
N TRP A 93 3.21 9.31 -3.25
CA TRP A 93 3.54 7.93 -3.60
C TRP A 93 4.94 7.54 -3.08
N TRP A 94 5.16 6.23 -2.93
CA TRP A 94 6.40 5.69 -2.38
C TRP A 94 7.23 5.00 -3.45
N THR A 95 8.54 5.20 -3.39
CA THR A 95 9.51 4.52 -4.25
C THR A 95 10.82 4.32 -3.54
N GLU A 96 11.51 3.25 -3.90
CA GLU A 96 12.94 3.15 -3.64
C GLU A 96 13.73 4.00 -4.63
N SER A 97 14.92 4.43 -4.22
CA SER A 97 15.88 5.10 -5.07
C SER A 97 17.30 4.73 -4.64
N SER A 98 18.26 4.84 -5.56
CA SER A 98 19.66 4.73 -5.21
C SER A 98 20.02 5.83 -4.21
N SER A 99 20.78 5.45 -3.19
CA SER A 99 21.46 6.41 -2.34
C SER A 99 22.89 6.62 -2.88
N ARG A 100 23.44 7.82 -2.73
CA ARG A 100 24.84 8.09 -3.11
C ARG A 100 25.85 7.63 -2.05
N GLN A 101 25.39 7.29 -0.85
CA GLN A 101 26.23 7.11 0.33
C GLN A 101 26.14 5.69 0.91
N GLU A 102 24.99 5.04 0.78
CA GLU A 102 24.71 3.69 1.29
C GLU A 102 24.71 2.66 0.16
N ASN A 103 25.06 1.41 0.51
CA ASN A 103 24.97 0.27 -0.42
C ASN A 103 23.54 -0.29 -0.56
N SER A 104 22.55 0.29 0.14
CA SER A 104 21.13 -0.09 0.09
C SER A 104 20.26 1.01 -0.54
N PRO A 105 19.12 0.65 -1.16
CA PRO A 105 18.14 1.62 -1.64
C PRO A 105 17.54 2.42 -0.47
N GLN A 106 17.32 3.71 -0.68
CA GLN A 106 16.56 4.56 0.24
C GLN A 106 15.07 4.56 -0.13
N LEU A 107 14.20 4.69 0.87
CA LEU A 107 12.76 4.83 0.66
C LEU A 107 12.38 6.31 0.59
N HIS A 108 11.79 6.73 -0.51
CA HIS A 108 11.36 8.10 -0.75
C HIS A 108 9.83 8.20 -0.75
N LEU A 109 9.30 9.12 0.04
CA LEU A 109 7.95 9.67 -0.18
C LEU A 109 8.05 10.79 -1.19
N MET A 110 7.36 10.63 -2.31
CA MET A 110 7.32 11.59 -3.40
C MET A 110 6.02 12.39 -3.35
N ALA A 111 6.10 13.69 -3.63
CA ALA A 111 4.97 14.56 -3.94
C ALA A 111 5.13 15.03 -5.39
N GLY A 112 4.39 14.40 -6.30
CA GLY A 112 4.67 14.52 -7.74
C GLY A 112 6.06 13.93 -8.03
N ASP A 113 6.95 14.73 -8.60
CA ASP A 113 8.33 14.30 -8.94
C ASP A 113 9.38 14.71 -7.91
N ARG A 114 8.97 15.20 -6.74
CA ARG A 114 9.90 15.69 -5.70
C ARG A 114 9.86 14.81 -4.45
N PRO A 115 11.02 14.34 -3.94
CA PRO A 115 11.07 13.68 -2.64
C PRO A 115 10.79 14.70 -1.54
N VAL A 116 9.81 14.39 -0.68
CA VAL A 116 9.43 15.21 0.48
C VAL A 116 9.85 14.57 1.82
N VAL A 117 10.04 13.25 1.84
CA VAL A 117 10.64 12.51 2.95
C VAL A 117 11.56 11.44 2.37
N VAL A 118 12.73 11.28 2.98
CA VAL A 118 13.71 10.25 2.62
C VAL A 118 14.03 9.46 3.89
N LEU A 119 13.87 8.15 3.81
CA LEU A 119 14.17 7.17 4.85
C LEU A 119 15.26 6.24 4.35
N ASN A 120 15.99 5.62 5.27
CA ASN A 120 17.06 4.69 4.89
C ASN A 120 16.48 3.41 4.32
N THR A 121 15.33 2.98 4.83
CA THR A 121 14.66 1.77 4.38
C THR A 121 13.17 1.79 4.72
N VAL A 122 12.42 0.79 4.27
CA VAL A 122 10.99 0.66 4.57
C VAL A 122 10.72 0.31 6.03
N GLU A 123 11.62 -0.42 6.67
CA GLU A 123 11.54 -0.78 8.09
C GLU A 123 11.56 0.44 9.01
N ASP A 124 12.07 1.60 8.54
CA ASP A 124 12.02 2.86 9.29
C ASP A 124 10.57 3.37 9.50
N LEU A 125 9.60 2.83 8.77
CA LEU A 125 8.16 3.09 8.96
C LEU A 125 7.50 2.16 9.97
N ALA A 126 8.17 1.06 10.32
CA ALA A 126 7.65 0.02 11.21
C ALA A 126 8.06 0.29 12.67
N CYS A 127 8.16 -0.74 13.51
CA CYS A 127 8.53 -0.59 14.91
C CYS A 127 10.07 -0.60 15.09
N PRO A 128 10.67 0.41 15.75
CA PRO A 128 10.03 1.54 16.42
C PRO A 128 9.49 2.60 15.45
N ALA A 129 8.32 3.15 15.76
CA ALA A 129 7.65 4.15 14.91
C ALA A 129 8.55 5.37 14.62
N PRO A 130 8.40 6.02 13.45
CA PRO A 130 9.20 7.18 13.09
C PRO A 130 9.14 8.32 14.12
N SER A 131 10.24 9.05 14.26
CA SER A 131 10.28 10.28 15.06
C SER A 131 9.23 11.30 14.59
N PRO A 132 8.64 12.11 15.50
CA PRO A 132 7.77 13.23 15.13
C PRO A 132 8.41 14.26 14.18
N THR A 133 9.73 14.26 14.07
CA THR A 133 10.50 15.14 13.17
C THR A 133 10.78 14.52 11.80
N THR A 134 10.43 13.25 11.58
CA THR A 134 10.65 12.55 10.30
C THR A 134 9.84 13.20 9.18
N PHE A 135 8.61 13.62 9.47
CA PHE A 135 7.73 14.30 8.53
C PHE A 135 7.74 15.81 8.76
N PRO A 136 7.60 16.65 7.70
CA PRO A 136 7.53 18.10 7.84
C PRO A 136 6.40 18.58 8.76
N ASN A 137 5.25 17.90 8.70
CA ASN A 137 4.07 18.19 9.50
C ASN A 137 3.51 16.90 10.10
N ARG A 138 2.81 17.04 11.21
CA ARG A 138 2.07 15.95 11.85
C ARG A 138 0.72 16.43 12.34
N TYR A 139 -0.21 15.52 12.53
CA TYR A 139 -1.51 15.84 13.08
C TYR A 139 -1.93 14.81 14.13
N ALA A 140 -2.64 15.26 15.15
CA ALA A 140 -3.17 14.39 16.20
C ALA A 140 -4.62 14.77 16.49
N ARG A 141 -5.38 13.85 17.08
CA ARG A 141 -6.74 14.16 17.54
C ARG A 141 -6.64 14.85 18.91
N GLY A 142 -7.15 16.08 18.99
CA GLY A 142 -7.28 16.82 20.23
C GLY A 142 -8.42 16.31 21.10
N GLU A 143 -8.46 16.78 22.36
CA GLU A 143 -9.47 16.41 23.36
C GLU A 143 -10.89 16.82 22.95
N ASP A 144 -11.02 17.89 22.17
CA ASP A 144 -12.28 18.38 21.60
C ASP A 144 -12.77 17.55 20.40
N GLY A 145 -12.03 16.48 20.06
CA GLY A 145 -12.32 15.60 18.94
C GLY A 145 -11.89 16.14 17.58
N ARG A 146 -11.34 17.36 17.50
CA ARG A 146 -10.80 17.96 16.27
C ARG A 146 -9.39 17.46 16.01
N PHE A 147 -8.93 17.57 14.77
CA PHE A 147 -7.54 17.28 14.42
C PHE A 147 -6.70 18.54 14.56
N VAL A 148 -5.67 18.50 15.40
CA VAL A 148 -4.69 19.58 15.55
C VAL A 148 -3.54 19.29 14.59
N LEU A 149 -3.22 20.27 13.73
CA LEU A 149 -2.08 20.22 12.82
C LEU A 149 -0.88 20.88 13.49
N TYR A 150 0.27 20.24 13.39
CA TYR A 150 1.53 20.70 13.94
C TYR A 150 2.59 20.79 12.84
N ASP A 151 3.46 21.78 12.97
CA ASP A 151 4.77 21.81 12.32
C ASP A 151 5.88 21.50 13.34
N ARG A 152 7.11 21.87 12.99
CA ARG A 152 8.29 21.69 13.85
C ARG A 152 8.31 22.63 15.06
N THR A 153 7.58 23.74 15.02
CA THR A 153 7.55 24.76 16.06
C THR A 153 6.40 24.57 17.04
N GLY A 154 5.28 23.98 16.58
CA GLY A 154 4.13 23.74 17.43
C GLY A 154 2.85 23.54 16.63
N ALA A 155 1.71 23.74 17.31
CA ALA A 155 0.39 23.67 16.68
C ALA A 155 0.16 24.90 15.78
N ILE A 156 -0.28 24.66 14.55
CA ILE A 156 -0.48 25.70 13.52
C ILE A 156 -1.93 25.79 13.01
N GLY A 157 -2.79 24.84 13.38
CA GLY A 157 -4.20 24.87 12.96
C GLY A 157 -5.03 23.72 13.52
N THR A 158 -6.34 23.80 13.32
CA THR A 158 -7.27 22.72 13.68
C THR A 158 -8.27 22.44 12.56
N TYR A 159 -8.68 21.19 12.44
CA TYR A 159 -9.55 20.70 11.37
C TYR A 159 -10.67 19.84 11.95
N ALA A 160 -11.86 19.92 11.33
CA ALA A 160 -12.99 19.06 11.72
C ALA A 160 -12.79 17.58 11.34
N GLY A 161 -11.87 17.29 10.41
CA GLY A 161 -11.64 15.95 9.89
C GLY A 161 -10.58 15.92 8.79
N VAL A 162 -10.18 14.70 8.42
CA VAL A 162 -9.21 14.46 7.33
C VAL A 162 -9.68 15.03 5.99
N SER A 163 -10.98 15.03 5.71
CA SER A 163 -11.51 15.63 4.48
C SER A 163 -11.26 17.14 4.42
N ALA A 164 -11.45 17.86 5.53
CA ALA A 164 -11.17 19.29 5.62
C ALA A 164 -9.67 19.57 5.47
N MET A 165 -8.81 18.74 6.09
CA MET A 165 -7.36 18.84 5.89
C MET A 165 -6.99 18.72 4.41
N ARG A 166 -7.53 17.72 3.70
CA ARG A 166 -7.26 17.51 2.27
C ARG A 166 -7.74 18.66 1.39
N SER A 167 -8.88 19.27 1.72
CA SER A 167 -9.39 20.45 1.01
C SER A 167 -8.47 21.67 1.13
N ASP A 168 -7.70 21.76 2.22
CA ASP A 168 -6.71 22.82 2.46
C ASP A 168 -5.29 22.42 2.03
N GLY A 169 -5.14 21.38 1.22
CA GLY A 169 -3.85 20.91 0.72
C GLY A 169 -3.01 20.17 1.77
N ILE A 170 -3.58 19.77 2.90
CA ILE A 170 -2.89 18.97 3.93
C ILE A 170 -3.24 17.50 3.74
N LYS A 171 -2.27 16.72 3.27
CA LYS A 171 -2.44 15.30 2.96
C LYS A 171 -1.81 14.42 4.04
N PRO A 172 -2.61 13.63 4.79
CA PRO A 172 -2.06 12.56 5.61
C PRO A 172 -1.21 11.62 4.76
N VAL A 173 -0.06 11.22 5.29
CA VAL A 173 0.84 10.30 4.59
C VAL A 173 0.23 8.90 4.60
N PRO A 174 -0.07 8.31 3.43
CA PRO A 174 -0.51 6.92 3.36
C PRO A 174 0.68 5.99 3.58
N ALA A 175 0.46 4.83 4.18
CA ALA A 175 1.51 3.81 4.24
C ALA A 175 1.75 3.18 2.85
N PRO A 176 2.98 2.76 2.53
CA PRO A 176 3.21 1.88 1.38
C PRO A 176 2.63 0.49 1.66
N LEU A 177 2.11 -0.18 0.64
CA LEU A 177 1.90 -1.62 0.66
C LEU A 177 3.26 -2.29 0.48
N VAL A 178 3.76 -2.94 1.52
CA VAL A 178 4.98 -3.74 1.47
C VAL A 178 4.57 -5.20 1.33
N PRO A 179 4.75 -5.83 0.15
CA PRO A 179 4.25 -7.19 -0.08
C PRO A 179 4.77 -8.19 0.96
N GLU A 180 6.03 -8.03 1.38
CA GLU A 180 6.71 -8.93 2.32
C GLU A 180 6.12 -8.90 3.73
N ASP A 181 5.41 -7.82 4.11
CA ASP A 181 4.72 -7.74 5.41
C ASP A 181 3.42 -8.56 5.46
N HIS A 182 2.92 -8.98 4.30
CA HIS A 182 1.62 -9.63 4.16
C HIS A 182 1.71 -11.03 3.56
N LEU A 183 2.77 -11.34 2.83
CA LEU A 183 2.87 -12.53 2.01
C LEU A 183 4.23 -13.20 2.22
N ASP A 184 4.22 -14.53 2.28
CA ASP A 184 5.44 -15.32 2.18
C ASP A 184 5.86 -15.43 0.70
N PRO A 185 6.93 -14.75 0.25
CA PRO A 185 7.35 -14.74 -1.15
C PRO A 185 7.77 -16.14 -1.66
N GLN A 186 8.00 -17.11 -0.79
CA GLN A 186 8.35 -18.49 -1.16
C GLN A 186 7.12 -19.37 -1.39
N SER A 187 5.92 -18.89 -1.05
CA SER A 187 4.69 -19.66 -1.19
C SER A 187 4.30 -19.86 -2.65
N ARG A 188 4.31 -21.12 -3.09
CA ARG A 188 3.83 -21.52 -4.42
C ARG A 188 2.34 -21.24 -4.63
N LEU A 189 1.56 -21.11 -3.55
CA LEU A 189 0.13 -20.81 -3.63
C LEU A 189 -0.15 -19.37 -4.05
N LEU A 190 0.81 -18.44 -3.86
CA LEU A 190 0.71 -17.08 -4.42
C LEU A 190 0.66 -17.12 -5.95
N GLN A 191 1.53 -17.93 -6.54
CA GLN A 191 1.63 -18.09 -8.00
C GLN A 191 0.41 -18.79 -8.61
N ALA A 192 -0.37 -19.48 -7.78
CA ALA A 192 -1.60 -20.17 -8.16
C ALA A 192 -2.87 -19.30 -8.01
N THR A 193 -2.73 -18.00 -7.74
CA THR A 193 -3.86 -17.08 -7.64
C THR A 193 -4.63 -17.04 -8.97
N LEU A 194 -5.96 -17.14 -8.88
CA LEU A 194 -6.87 -17.06 -10.01
C LEU A 194 -7.78 -15.84 -9.88
N LEU A 195 -8.17 -15.26 -11.01
CA LEU A 195 -9.11 -14.14 -11.07
C LEU A 195 -10.39 -14.54 -11.81
N ALA A 196 -11.53 -14.45 -11.13
CA ALA A 196 -12.86 -14.51 -11.72
C ALA A 196 -13.46 -13.10 -11.77
N THR A 197 -13.83 -12.64 -12.96
CA THR A 197 -14.56 -11.39 -13.15
C THR A 197 -16.03 -11.68 -13.40
N VAL A 198 -16.91 -11.04 -12.63
CA VAL A 198 -18.35 -11.09 -12.83
C VAL A 198 -18.80 -9.87 -13.63
N ASP A 199 -19.49 -10.10 -14.74
CA ASP A 199 -20.18 -9.08 -15.53
C ASP A 199 -21.64 -9.52 -15.77
N GLY A 200 -22.53 -9.04 -14.90
CA GLY A 200 -23.93 -9.45 -14.90
C GLY A 200 -24.08 -10.95 -14.67
N GLU A 201 -24.60 -11.67 -15.67
CA GLU A 201 -24.78 -13.12 -15.62
C GLU A 201 -23.57 -13.91 -16.16
N THR A 202 -22.51 -13.23 -16.60
CA THR A 202 -21.31 -13.87 -17.16
C THR A 202 -20.16 -13.86 -16.16
N VAL A 203 -19.39 -14.95 -16.14
CA VAL A 203 -18.17 -15.08 -15.35
C VAL A 203 -17.01 -15.40 -16.29
N GLN A 204 -15.96 -14.59 -16.23
CA GLN A 204 -14.73 -14.80 -16.98
C GLN A 204 -13.60 -15.18 -16.01
N TYR A 205 -12.88 -16.25 -16.31
CA TYR A 205 -11.74 -16.71 -15.52
C TYR A 205 -10.43 -16.33 -16.22
N THR A 206 -9.46 -15.84 -15.46
CA THR A 206 -8.11 -15.52 -15.95
C THR A 206 -7.10 -16.11 -14.96
N THR A 207 -6.11 -16.82 -15.50
CA THR A 207 -4.95 -17.29 -14.74
C THR A 207 -3.89 -16.19 -14.76
N THR A 208 -3.41 -15.77 -13.60
CA THR A 208 -2.30 -14.82 -13.53
C THR A 208 -0.99 -15.60 -13.63
N ALA A 209 -0.39 -15.60 -14.82
CA ALA A 209 0.93 -16.19 -15.01
C ALA A 209 1.99 -15.26 -14.41
N HIS A 210 2.58 -15.66 -13.29
CA HIS A 210 3.81 -15.07 -12.76
C HIS A 210 4.96 -15.76 -13.53
N SER A 211 5.64 -15.06 -14.44
CA SER A 211 6.71 -15.59 -15.29
C SER A 211 8.10 -15.24 -14.77
#